data_AF-A0A7Y7M5T3-F1
#
_entry.id   AF-A0A7Y7M5T3-F1
#
_cell.length_a   1.000
_cell.length_b   1.000
_cell.length_c   1.000
_cell.angle_alpha   90.00
_cell.angle_beta   90.00
_cell.angle_gamma   90.00
#
_symmetry.space_group_name_H-M   'P 1'
#
loop_
_entity.id
_entity.type
_entity.pdbx_description
1 polymer ?
#
loop_
_entity_poly.entity_id
_entity_poly.type
_entity_poly.pdbx_seq_one_letter_code
_entity_poly.pdbx_strand_id
1 'polypeptide(L)' 'ALDFPRQALHAARLGFTHPATGRPLLFETAPPDDFQTLIAKIA' A
#
# COMPACT_ATOMS: atom_id res chain seq x y z
N ALA A 1 16.35 -11.48 12.39
CA ALA A 1 15.22 -10.89 11.64
C ALA A 1 15.06 -9.44 12.12
N LEU A 2 14.64 -8.50 11.27
CA LEU A 2 14.17 -7.20 11.79
C LEU A 2 12.87 -7.44 12.55
N ASP A 3 12.80 -6.97 13.79
CA ASP A 3 11.53 -6.93 14.53
C ASP A 3 10.59 -5.93 13.86
N PHE A 4 9.63 -6.46 13.11
CA PHE A 4 8.55 -5.69 12.51
C PHE A 4 7.22 -6.29 13.01
N PRO A 5 6.39 -5.53 13.74
CA PRO A 5 5.30 -6.08 14.57
C PRO A 5 4.11 -6.64 13.78
N ARG A 6 4.18 -6.62 12.44
CA ARG A 6 3.14 -7.09 11.52
C ARG A 6 3.77 -7.54 10.21
N GLN A 7 2.97 -8.03 9.27
CA GLN A 7 3.45 -8.31 7.92
C GLN A 7 3.95 -7.02 7.24
N ALA A 8 5.11 -7.13 6.60
CA ALA A 8 5.59 -6.15 5.63
C ALA A 8 4.77 -6.27 4.32
N LEU A 9 3.44 -6.10 4.41
CA LEU A 9 2.51 -6.06 3.28
C LEU A 9 1.64 -4.78 3.31
N HIS A 10 1.46 -4.13 2.15
CA HIS A 10 0.61 -2.95 1.99
C HIS A 10 0.01 -2.89 0.57
N ALA A 11 -1.32 -2.74 0.47
CA ALA A 11 -2.01 -2.54 -0.80
C ALA A 11 -1.94 -1.06 -1.22
N ALA A 12 -0.84 -0.67 -1.87
CA ALA A 12 -0.58 0.73 -2.25
C ALA A 12 -1.53 1.27 -3.32
N ARG A 13 -2.15 0.38 -4.10
CA ARG A 13 -3.01 0.74 -5.24
C ARG A 13 -4.19 -0.20 -5.38
N LEU A 14 -5.37 0.37 -5.64
CA LEU A 14 -6.59 -0.36 -5.95
C LEU A 14 -7.18 0.19 -7.25
N GLY A 15 -7.39 -0.69 -8.23
CA GLY A 15 -8.00 -0.34 -9.50
C GLY A 15 -9.17 -1.25 -9.82
N PHE A 16 -10.29 -0.69 -10.26
CA PHE A 16 -11.46 -1.43 -10.70
C PHE A 16 -12.39 -0.59 -11.60
N THR A 17 -13.29 -1.25 -12.32
CA THR A 17 -14.34 -0.58 -13.10
C THR A 17 -15.51 -0.20 -12.20
N HIS A 18 -15.90 1.07 -12.17
CA HIS A 18 -17.01 1.52 -11.34
C HIS A 18 -18.32 0.81 -11.74
N PRO A 19 -19.01 0.14 -10.79
CA PRO A 19 -20.10 -0.77 -11.12
C PRO A 19 -21.33 -0.08 -11.72
N ALA A 20 -21.56 1.21 -11.40
CA ALA A 20 -22.71 1.94 -11.93
C ALA A 20 -22.40 2.77 -13.18
N THR A 21 -21.14 3.18 -13.40
CA THR A 21 -20.80 4.12 -14.50
C THR A 21 -19.89 3.50 -15.56
N GLY A 22 -19.34 2.30 -15.33
CA GLY A 22 -18.42 1.64 -16.24
C GLY A 22 -17.05 2.32 -16.39
N ARG A 23 -16.79 3.40 -15.64
CA ARG A 23 -15.53 4.14 -15.75
C ARG A 23 -14.42 3.43 -14.98
N PRO A 24 -13.18 3.39 -15.51
CA PRO A 24 -12.04 2.90 -14.75
C PRO A 24 -11.77 3.85 -13.57
N LEU A 25 -11.57 3.29 -12.38
CA LEU A 25 -11.16 4.01 -11.18
C LEU A 25 -9.80 3.50 -10.72
N LEU A 26 -8.99 4.42 -10.20
CA LEU A 26 -7.69 4.13 -9.60
C LEU A 26 -7.58 4.90 -8.29
N PHE A 27 -7.21 4.20 -7.24
CA PHE A 27 -6.96 4.75 -5.91
C PHE A 27 -5.53 4.39 -5.50
N GLU A 28 -4.84 5.35 -4.92
CA GLU A 28 -3.47 5.20 -4.43
C GLU A 28 -3.36 5.76 -3.01
N THR A 29 -2.52 5.13 -2.21
CA THR A 29 -2.16 5.61 -0.88
C THR A 29 -0.67 5.41 -0.65
N ALA A 30 -0.05 6.35 0.06
CA ALA A 30 1.33 6.20 0.49
C ALA A 30 1.46 5.02 1.48
N PRO A 31 2.62 4.34 1.52
CA PRO A 31 2.89 3.37 2.56
C PRO A 31 2.79 4.01 3.95
N PRO A 32 2.30 3.28 4.97
CA PRO A 32 2.25 3.78 6.34
C PRO A 32 3.67 4.05 6.90
N ASP A 33 3.75 4.91 7.91
CA ASP A 33 5.03 5.43 8.45
C ASP A 33 5.98 4.33 8.96
N ASP A 34 5.43 3.27 9.54
CA ASP A 34 6.21 2.12 10.01
C ASP A 34 6.90 1.38 8.85
N PHE A 35 6.24 1.31 7.70
CA PHE A 35 6.76 0.76 6.44
C PHE A 35 7.85 1.63 5.85
N GLN A 36 7.62 2.94 5.81
CA GLN A 36 8.61 3.91 5.33
C GLN A 36 9.88 3.82 6.20
N THR A 37 9.71 3.72 7.52
CA THR A 37 10.80 3.53 8.48
C THR A 37 11.51 2.20 8.25
N LEU A 38 10.77 1.12 8.00
CA LEU A 38 11.37 -0.19 7.70
C LEU A 38 12.22 -0.14 6.44
N ILE A 39 11.70 0.44 5.35
CA ILE A 39 12.40 0.60 4.07
C ILE A 39 13.70 1.39 4.28
N ALA A 40 13.65 2.51 5.02
CA ALA A 40 14.84 3.32 5.30
C ALA A 40 15.92 2.59 6.10
N LYS A 41 15.55 1.56 6.88
CA LYS A 41 16.51 0.75 7.67
C LYS A 41 17.14 -0.40 6.89
N ILE A 42 16.56 -0.81 5.76
CA ILE A 42 17.01 -1.95 4.96
C ILE A 42 17.56 -1.55 3.59
N ALA A 43 17.34 -0.30 3.17
CA ALA A 43 17.98 0.32 2.02
C ALA A 43 19.45 0.62 2.33
#